data_AF-A0A5B9RF46-F1
#
_entry.id   AF-A0A5B9RF46-F1
#
_cell.length_a   1.000
_cell.length_b   1.000
_cell.length_c   1.000
_cell.angle_alpha   90.00
_cell.angle_beta   90.00
_cell.angle_gamma   90.00
#
_symmetry.space_group_name_H-M   'P 1'
#
loop_
_entity.id
_entity.type
_entity.pdbx_description
1 polymer ?
#
loop_
_entity_poly.entity_id
_entity_poly.type
_entity_poly.pdbx_seq_one_letter_code
_entity_poly.pdbx_strand_id
1 'polypeptide(L)'
;MDKCNFIDAWLVGGNKNTGSTASQIYYLTHQILKLTSHLESHSEDYSSQRGLRKLLGKRKRLLIYLSNDNTVLYAKILKDLGIRGLKSL
;
A
#
# COMPACT_ATOMS: atom_id res chain seq x y z
N MET A 1 14.66 11.16 -4.29
CA MET A 1 14.50 11.90 -3.02
C MET A 1 13.21 11.43 -2.34
N ASP A 2 13.34 10.29 -1.65
CA ASP A 2 12.81 9.99 -0.32
C ASP A 2 11.30 9.95 -0.03
N LYS A 3 10.53 9.24 -0.87
CA LYS A 3 9.19 8.75 -0.43
C LYS A 3 9.26 7.64 0.64
N CYS A 4 10.41 6.98 0.77
CA CYS A 4 10.59 5.87 1.73
C CYS A 4 10.54 6.34 3.19
N ASN A 5 11.06 7.54 3.48
CA ASN A 5 11.14 8.07 4.85
C ASN A 5 9.79 8.38 5.50
N PHE A 6 8.71 8.59 4.71
CA PHE A 6 7.40 8.92 5.27
C PHE A 6 6.68 7.72 5.89
N ILE A 7 6.93 6.52 5.34
CA ILE A 7 6.30 5.28 5.80
C ILE A 7 6.99 4.77 7.07
N ASP A 8 8.31 4.95 7.18
CA ASP A 8 9.08 4.65 8.40
C ASP A 8 8.61 5.49 9.59
N ALA A 9 8.21 6.75 9.40
CA ALA A 9 7.67 7.58 10.49
C ALA A 9 6.39 7.01 11.14
N TRP A 10 5.56 6.29 10.38
CA TRP A 10 4.36 5.61 10.90
C TRP A 10 4.67 4.25 11.52
N LEU A 11 5.79 3.61 11.11
CA LEU A 11 6.27 2.33 11.64
C LEU A 11 7.17 2.47 12.89
N VAL A 12 7.88 3.59 13.03
CA VAL A 12 8.90 3.84 14.07
C VAL A 12 8.30 4.45 15.36
N GLY A 13 7.02 4.83 15.34
CA GLY A 13 6.27 5.32 16.50
C GLY A 13 5.90 4.21 17.51
N GLY A 14 6.90 3.56 18.12
CA GLY A 14 6.90 3.10 19.51
C GLY A 14 5.87 2.07 20.00
N ASN A 15 4.89 1.62 19.22
CA ASN A 15 4.00 0.56 19.67
C ASN A 15 3.51 -0.34 18.53
N LYS A 16 3.59 -1.64 18.79
CA LYS A 16 3.38 -2.82 17.95
C LYS A 16 1.96 -2.91 17.35
N ASN A 17 1.53 -1.92 16.58
CA ASN A 17 0.28 -1.97 15.81
C ASN A 17 0.53 -2.54 14.40
N THR A 18 1.40 -3.54 14.28
CA THR A 18 1.68 -4.30 13.05
C THR A 18 0.41 -4.98 12.50
N GLY A 19 -0.63 -5.11 13.32
CA GLY A 19 -1.93 -5.69 12.96
C GLY A 19 -2.98 -4.71 12.43
N SER A 20 -2.78 -3.39 12.52
CA SER A 20 -3.80 -2.44 12.05
C SER A 20 -3.86 -2.40 10.52
N THR A 21 -5.08 -2.35 9.97
CA THR A 21 -5.31 -2.34 8.52
C THR A 21 -4.60 -1.17 7.83
N ALA A 22 -4.49 -0.03 8.51
CA ALA A 22 -3.75 1.13 8.00
C ALA A 22 -2.26 0.81 7.78
N SER A 23 -1.56 0.31 8.82
CA SER A 23 -0.14 -0.05 8.75
C SER A 23 0.14 -1.03 7.62
N GLN A 24 -0.74 -2.03 7.45
CA GLN A 24 -0.61 -3.03 6.38
C GLN A 24 -0.73 -2.40 4.99
N ILE A 25 -1.62 -1.42 4.80
CA ILE A 25 -1.77 -0.72 3.51
C ILE A 25 -0.52 0.12 3.20
N TYR A 26 0.05 0.81 4.19
CA TYR A 26 1.29 1.56 4.01
C TYR A 26 2.45 0.62 3.64
N TYR A 27 2.63 -0.47 4.37
CA TYR A 27 3.65 -1.48 4.07
C TYR A 27 3.50 -2.07 2.67
N LEU A 28 2.28 -2.49 2.28
CA LEU A 28 2.03 -3.02 0.93
C LEU A 28 2.33 -1.97 -0.15
N THR A 29 2.03 -0.70 0.11
CA THR A 29 2.30 0.38 -0.84
C THR A 29 3.81 0.60 -1.01
N HIS A 30 4.59 0.56 0.07
CA HIS A 30 6.05 0.59 -0.01
C HIS A 30 6.60 -0.57 -0.86
N GLN A 31 6.15 -1.79 -0.59
CA GLN A 31 6.57 -2.99 -1.34
C GLN A 31 6.20 -2.88 -2.83
N ILE A 32 5.01 -2.37 -3.15
CA ILE A 32 4.58 -2.11 -4.53
C ILE A 32 5.54 -1.13 -5.21
N LEU A 33 5.85 0.01 -4.58
CA LEU A 33 6.74 1.02 -5.16
C LEU A 33 8.15 0.46 -5.42
N LYS A 34 8.70 -0.27 -4.46
CA LYS A 34 10.01 -0.92 -4.61
C LYS A 34 10.01 -1.92 -5.77
N LEU A 35 8.98 -2.75 -5.87
CA LEU A 35 8.88 -3.79 -6.89
C LEU A 35 8.58 -3.19 -8.27
N THR A 36 7.80 -2.10 -8.34
CA THR A 36 7.58 -1.35 -9.57
C THR A 36 8.89 -0.78 -10.12
N SER A 37 9.72 -0.14 -9.28
CA SER A 37 11.03 0.36 -9.70
C SER A 37 11.98 -0.76 -10.15
N HIS A 38 11.92 -1.92 -9.51
CA HIS A 38 12.68 -3.10 -9.95
C HIS A 38 12.23 -3.59 -11.34
N LEU A 39 10.92 -3.65 -11.58
CA LEU A 39 10.35 -4.09 -12.86
C LEU A 39 10.54 -3.10 -14.01
N GLU A 40 10.73 -1.81 -13.72
CA GLU A 40 11.09 -0.81 -14.74
C GLU A 40 12.45 -1.13 -15.40
N SER A 41 13.38 -1.71 -14.65
CA SER A 41 14.68 -2.18 -15.18
C SER A 41 14.65 -3.63 -15.66
N HIS A 42 13.68 -4.43 -15.20
CA HIS A 42 13.56 -5.87 -15.48
C HIS A 42 12.16 -6.20 -16.00
N SER A 43 11.85 -5.71 -17.21
CA SER A 43 10.50 -5.84 -17.80
C SER A 43 10.09 -7.28 -18.11
N GLU A 44 11.05 -8.19 -18.29
CA GLU A 44 10.78 -9.60 -18.62
C GLU A 44 10.59 -10.50 -17.38
N ASP A 45 10.71 -9.98 -16.16
CA ASP A 45 10.46 -10.77 -14.96
C ASP A 45 8.95 -10.94 -14.68
N TYR A 46 8.35 -11.90 -15.39
CA TYR A 46 6.94 -12.26 -15.25
C TYR A 46 6.59 -12.84 -13.87
N SER A 47 7.55 -13.45 -13.19
CA SER A 47 7.35 -14.01 -11.84
C SER A 47 7.14 -12.89 -10.82
N SER A 48 7.99 -11.86 -10.88
CA SER A 48 7.86 -10.66 -10.05
C SER A 48 6.62 -9.84 -10.41
N GLN A 49 6.25 -9.74 -11.69
CA GLN A 49 4.99 -9.10 -12.10
C GLN A 49 3.76 -9.81 -11.49
N ARG A 50 3.77 -11.15 -11.44
CA ARG A 50 2.70 -11.93 -10.78
C ARG A 50 2.65 -11.63 -9.28
N GLY A 51 3.80 -11.50 -8.63
CA GLY A 51 3.93 -11.06 -7.24
C GLY A 51 3.33 -9.67 -7.02
N LEU A 52 3.67 -8.72 -7.88
CA LEU A 52 3.15 -7.35 -7.85
C LEU A 52 1.61 -7.33 -7.94
N ARG A 53 1.02 -8.08 -8.87
CA ARG A 53 -0.44 -8.20 -9.02
C ARG A 53 -1.10 -8.74 -7.75
N LYS A 54 -0.48 -9.73 -7.08
CA LYS A 54 -0.99 -10.26 -5.80
C LYS A 54 -0.96 -9.19 -4.69
N LEU A 55 0.11 -8.39 -4.61
CA LEU A 55 0.22 -7.30 -3.64
C LEU A 55 -0.84 -6.21 -3.89
N LEU A 56 -1.04 -5.81 -5.15
CA LEU A 56 -2.08 -4.87 -5.55
C LEU A 56 -3.48 -5.36 -5.15
N GLY A 57 -3.78 -6.64 -5.40
CA GLY A 57 -5.05 -7.26 -5.00
C GLY A 57 -5.25 -7.30 -3.49
N LYS A 58 -4.20 -7.63 -2.72
CA LYS A 58 -4.26 -7.61 -1.24
C LYS A 58 -4.54 -6.22 -0.71
N ARG A 59 -3.84 -5.19 -1.23
CA ARG A 59 -4.06 -3.79 -0.85
C ARG A 59 -5.48 -3.33 -1.18
N LYS A 60 -6.02 -3.70 -2.35
CA LYS A 60 -7.40 -3.38 -2.74
C LYS A 60 -8.42 -3.95 -1.75
N ARG A 61 -8.25 -5.21 -1.32
CA ARG A 61 -9.15 -5.83 -0.32
C ARG A 61 -9.13 -5.11 1.02
N LEU A 62 -7.95 -4.73 1.51
CA LEU A 62 -7.81 -3.99 2.77
C LEU A 62 -8.44 -2.59 2.68
N LEU A 63 -8.33 -1.92 1.54
CA LEU A 63 -8.98 -0.63 1.30
C LEU A 63 -10.51 -0.75 1.29
N ILE A 64 -11.08 -1.81 0.69
CA ILE A 64 -12.52 -2.09 0.73
C ILE A 64 -12.98 -2.38 2.16
N TYR A 65 -12.19 -3.14 2.92
CA TYR A 65 -12.50 -3.40 4.32
C TYR A 65 -12.53 -2.09 5.13
N LEU A 66 -11.52 -1.23 4.99
CA LEU A 66 -11.50 0.06 5.68
C LEU A 66 -12.60 1.01 5.23
N SER A 67 -13.01 0.98 3.96
CA SER A 67 -14.13 1.84 3.52
C SER A 67 -15.44 1.46 4.21
N ASN A 68 -15.61 0.20 4.58
CA ASN A 68 -16.80 -0.29 5.28
C ASN A 68 -16.72 -0.09 6.80
N ASP A 69 -15.53 -0.26 7.38
CA ASP A 69 -15.31 -0.14 8.83
C ASP A 69 -15.13 1.31 9.30
N ASN A 70 -14.27 2.08 8.62
CA ASN A 70 -13.90 3.42 9.04
C ASN A 70 -13.59 4.35 7.85
N THR A 71 -14.62 5.07 7.43
CA THR A 71 -14.57 6.02 6.29
C THR A 71 -13.59 7.17 6.51
N VAL A 72 -13.39 7.62 7.75
CA VAL A 72 -12.45 8.70 8.09
C VAL A 72 -11.00 8.26 7.87
N LEU A 73 -10.64 7.06 8.36
CA LEU A 73 -9.33 6.47 8.13
C LEU A 73 -9.10 6.18 6.64
N TYR A 74 -10.12 5.68 5.94
CA TYR A 74 -10.06 5.46 4.49
C TYR A 74 -9.72 6.75 3.73
N ALA A 75 -10.45 7.85 4.00
CA ALA A 75 -10.21 9.14 3.36
C ALA A 75 -8.81 9.69 3.68
N LYS A 76 -8.35 9.52 4.92
CA LYS A 76 -7.00 9.93 5.34
C LYS A 76 -5.91 9.17 4.55
N ILE A 77 -6.02 7.84 4.48
CA ILE A 77 -5.08 6.99 3.73
C ILE A 77 -5.10 7.32 2.24
N LEU A 78 -6.28 7.59 1.68
CA LEU A 78 -6.42 7.94 0.26
C LEU A 78 -5.71 9.26 -0.07
N LYS A 79 -5.85 10.26 0.82
CA LYS A 79 -5.18 11.56 0.71
C LYS A 79 -3.66 11.43 0.87
N ASP A 80 -3.22 10.62 1.83
CA ASP A 80 -1.80 10.40 2.14
C ASP A 80 -1.08 9.70 0.97
N LEU A 81 -1.65 8.59 0.48
CA LEU A 81 -1.03 7.77 -0.55
C LEU A 81 -1.28 8.27 -1.99
N GLY A 82 -2.16 9.26 -2.17
CA GLY A 82 -2.52 9.79 -3.49
C GLY A 82 -3.13 8.73 -4.43
N ILE A 83 -3.79 7.71 -3.87
CA ILE A 83 -4.36 6.60 -4.65
C ILE A 83 -5.70 7.08 -5.24
N ARG A 84 -5.91 6.86 -6.55
CA ARG A 84 -7.23 7.05 -7.15
C ARG A 84 -8.22 6.09 -6.48
N GLY A 85 -9.27 6.64 -5.87
CA GLY A 85 -10.27 5.89 -5.09
C GLY A 85 -10.82 4.66 -5.81
N LEU A 86 -11.42 3.75 -5.04
CA LEU A 86 -12.10 2.58 -5.60
C LEU A 86 -13.16 3.04 -6.58
N LYS A 87 -12.93 2.81 -7.88
CA LYS A 87 -13.98 2.92 -8.88
C LYS A 87 -15.03 1.87 -8.51
N SER A 88 -16.29 2.29 -8.36
CA SER A 88 -17.41 1.37 -8.25
C SER A 88 -17.23 0.30 -9.33
N LEU A 89 -17.25 -0.97 -8.91
CA LEU A 89 -17.51 -2.05 -9.86
C LEU A 89 -18.89 -1.82 -10.48
#